data_AF-A0A834HV08-F1
#
_entry.id   AF-A0A834HV08-F1
#
_cell.length_a   1.000
_cell.length_b   1.000
_cell.length_c   1.000
_cell.angle_alpha   90.00
_cell.angle_beta   90.00
_cell.angle_gamma   90.00
#
_symmetry.space_group_name_H-M   'P 1'
#
loop_
_entity.id
_entity.type
_entity.pdbx_description
1 polymer ?
#
loop_
_entity_poly.entity_id
_entity_poly.type
_entity_poly.pdbx_seq_one_letter_code
_entity_poly.pdbx_strand_id
1 'polypeptide(L)'
;MDKTIVRGILIGVLVSSSFSEESKEVTPDHFPFQAFVMAYYSTAGALITIEHVITIAEPINGSELATVYLGFQGDPYYEINTRERQGQIIRSKDIIIHSHFKNISGKYINNVAIVVLGHPVELSSSVQPIDLSTVLPSPGSFANISGWRPKEEVKLQYLSVRLHDVDTCLYLYGTALLQTQELCYEEYPSSGLNLVGNPLTINKKLIGLLTFNAMCVNTSFYCNNFHISINLFPFITWINTQIGVGANLRKLEALTEENKQLTELIHIKELQNTTLEAINKLNQKTNDIERVVEQMLLVQINDRKENKDIIASVKRTNETVHNLLQRLTSILLVPEET
;
A
#
# COMPACT_ATOMS: atom_id res chain seq x y z
N MET A 1 -61.82 -43.61 9.63
CA MET A 1 -60.82 -42.97 8.76
C MET A 1 -60.11 -41.93 9.59
N ASP A 2 -59.05 -42.37 10.28
CA ASP A 2 -58.31 -41.54 11.24
C ASP A 2 -57.06 -40.97 10.58
N LYS A 3 -56.82 -39.68 10.77
CA LYS A 3 -55.76 -38.90 10.10
C LYS A 3 -54.58 -38.76 11.06
N THR A 4 -53.54 -39.57 10.88
CA THR A 4 -52.26 -39.34 11.54
C THR A 4 -51.30 -38.68 10.56
N ILE A 5 -51.14 -37.37 10.71
CA ILE A 5 -50.13 -36.56 10.03
C ILE A 5 -48.79 -36.81 10.74
N VAL A 6 -47.86 -37.49 10.07
CA VAL A 6 -46.46 -37.54 10.50
C VAL A 6 -45.76 -36.31 9.89
N ARG A 7 -45.52 -35.29 10.71
CA ARG A 7 -44.67 -34.15 10.35
C ARG A 7 -43.22 -34.63 10.34
N GLY A 8 -42.69 -34.95 9.17
CA GLY A 8 -41.25 -35.07 8.96
C GLY A 8 -40.61 -33.68 9.04
N ILE A 9 -39.80 -33.45 10.07
CA ILE A 9 -38.92 -32.29 10.15
C ILE A 9 -37.79 -32.52 9.15
N LEU A 10 -37.81 -31.80 8.03
CA LEU A 10 -36.66 -31.70 7.14
C LEU A 10 -35.65 -30.78 7.83
N ILE A 11 -34.70 -31.35 8.58
CA ILE A 11 -33.51 -30.62 9.01
C ILE A 11 -32.64 -30.50 7.76
N GLY A 12 -32.80 -29.39 7.04
CA GLY A 12 -31.86 -29.00 6.00
C GLY A 12 -30.51 -28.76 6.65
N VAL A 13 -29.60 -29.72 6.54
CA VAL A 13 -28.19 -29.49 6.83
C VAL A 13 -27.70 -28.54 5.74
N LEU A 14 -27.63 -27.25 6.07
CA LEU A 14 -26.78 -26.31 5.34
C LEU A 14 -25.35 -26.80 5.54
N VAL A 15 -24.86 -27.59 4.59
CA VAL A 15 -23.42 -27.79 4.45
C VAL A 15 -22.88 -26.46 3.95
N SER A 16 -22.56 -25.56 4.88
CA SER A 16 -21.59 -24.51 4.58
C SER A 16 -20.30 -25.26 4.25
N SER A 17 -19.99 -25.38 2.96
CA SER A 17 -18.68 -25.87 2.52
C SER A 17 -17.65 -24.93 3.13
N SER A 18 -17.03 -25.37 4.22
CA SER A 18 -15.87 -24.72 4.81
C SER A 18 -14.82 -24.67 3.71
N PHE A 19 -14.60 -23.47 3.18
CA PHE A 19 -13.54 -23.20 2.22
C PHE A 19 -12.22 -23.42 2.96
N SER A 20 -11.60 -24.57 2.70
CA SER A 20 -10.29 -24.97 3.22
C SER A 20 -9.59 -25.63 2.06
N GLU A 21 -8.96 -24.84 1.21
CA GLU A 21 -8.04 -25.38 0.21
C GLU A 21 -6.61 -25.07 0.68
N GLU A 22 -5.82 -26.10 0.93
CA GLU A 22 -4.36 -25.96 1.01
C GLU A 22 -3.82 -25.50 -0.35
N SER A 23 -2.65 -24.86 -0.36
CA SER A 23 -1.97 -24.51 -1.62
C SER A 23 -1.71 -25.74 -2.46
N LYS A 24 -1.96 -25.66 -3.77
CA LYS A 24 -1.80 -26.76 -4.72
C LYS A 24 -0.53 -26.55 -5.55
N GLU A 25 0.33 -27.57 -5.61
CA GLU A 25 1.46 -27.59 -6.55
C GLU A 25 0.96 -27.47 -7.99
N VAL A 26 1.66 -26.70 -8.81
CA VAL A 26 1.38 -26.49 -10.22
C VAL A 26 2.66 -26.45 -11.04
N THR A 27 2.52 -26.74 -12.32
CA THR A 27 3.58 -26.56 -13.30
C THR A 27 3.59 -25.13 -13.84
N PRO A 28 4.74 -24.62 -14.33
CA PRO A 28 4.85 -23.22 -14.78
C PRO A 28 3.94 -22.84 -15.94
N ASP A 29 3.46 -23.79 -16.73
CA ASP A 29 2.49 -23.58 -17.81
C ASP A 29 1.09 -23.16 -17.33
N HIS A 30 0.75 -23.38 -16.05
CA HIS A 30 -0.49 -22.87 -15.46
C HIS A 30 -0.41 -21.37 -15.15
N PHE A 31 0.79 -20.89 -14.83
CA PHE A 31 1.09 -19.49 -14.51
C PHE A 31 2.34 -19.04 -15.28
N PRO A 32 2.29 -18.99 -16.62
CA PRO A 32 3.47 -18.82 -17.47
C PRO A 32 4.09 -17.42 -17.40
N PHE A 33 3.44 -16.50 -16.70
CA PHE A 33 3.94 -15.16 -16.41
C PHE A 33 4.74 -15.10 -15.12
N GLN A 34 4.73 -16.15 -14.29
CA GLN A 34 5.37 -16.15 -12.97
C GLN A 34 6.87 -15.86 -13.11
N ALA A 35 7.31 -14.79 -12.45
CA ALA A 35 8.70 -14.39 -12.42
C ALA A 35 9.26 -14.50 -10.98
N PHE A 36 10.52 -14.88 -10.88
CA PHE A 36 11.35 -14.62 -9.72
C PHE A 36 12.40 -13.58 -10.09
N VAL A 37 12.59 -12.59 -9.23
CA VAL A 37 13.47 -11.44 -9.45
C VAL A 37 14.51 -11.43 -8.34
N MET A 38 15.77 -11.59 -8.71
CA MET A 38 16.91 -11.51 -7.81
C MET A 38 17.64 -10.19 -8.03
N ALA A 39 17.59 -9.31 -7.04
CA ALA A 39 18.30 -8.03 -7.02
C ALA A 39 18.99 -7.85 -5.65
N TYR A 40 18.89 -6.68 -5.02
CA TYR A 40 19.37 -6.48 -3.66
C TYR A 40 18.70 -7.45 -2.67
N TYR A 41 17.38 -7.56 -2.74
CA TYR A 41 16.60 -8.67 -2.19
C TYR A 41 15.84 -9.41 -3.29
N SER A 42 15.40 -10.63 -2.97
CA SER A 42 14.59 -11.44 -3.88
C SER A 42 13.10 -11.12 -3.71
N THR A 43 12.39 -11.07 -4.82
CA THR A 43 10.93 -10.87 -4.88
C THR A 43 10.37 -11.65 -6.06
N ALA A 44 9.08 -11.97 -6.05
CA ALA A 44 8.39 -12.49 -7.21
C ALA A 44 7.84 -11.35 -8.09
N GLY A 45 7.26 -11.70 -9.23
CA GLY A 45 6.59 -10.75 -10.10
C GLY A 45 5.87 -11.44 -11.24
N ALA A 46 5.44 -10.63 -12.21
CA ALA A 46 4.75 -11.12 -13.40
C ALA A 46 5.34 -10.53 -14.67
N LEU A 47 5.61 -11.38 -15.65
CA LEU A 47 5.90 -10.97 -17.03
C LEU A 47 4.65 -10.33 -17.63
N ILE A 48 4.73 -9.05 -18.00
CA ILE A 48 3.60 -8.28 -18.56
C ILE A 48 3.77 -7.95 -20.05
N THR A 49 5.00 -8.07 -20.56
CA THR A 49 5.33 -8.08 -21.99
C THR A 49 6.53 -8.98 -22.19
N ILE A 50 6.97 -9.21 -23.43
CA ILE A 50 8.19 -10.00 -23.69
C ILE A 50 9.48 -9.37 -23.14
N GLU A 51 9.46 -8.11 -22.70
CA GLU A 51 10.62 -7.36 -22.23
C GLU A 51 10.46 -6.77 -20.82
N HIS A 52 9.31 -6.97 -20.16
CA HIS A 52 8.99 -6.26 -18.92
C HIS A 52 8.36 -7.18 -17.88
N VAL A 53 8.92 -7.16 -16.67
CA VAL A 53 8.36 -7.80 -15.47
C VAL A 53 7.90 -6.71 -14.50
N ILE A 54 6.64 -6.75 -14.09
CA ILE A 54 6.14 -5.93 -12.97
C ILE A 54 6.41 -6.65 -11.66
N THR A 55 6.87 -5.91 -10.66
CA THR A 55 7.19 -6.41 -9.32
C THR A 55 7.03 -5.28 -8.29
N ILE A 56 7.43 -5.56 -7.05
CA ILE A 56 7.38 -4.62 -5.93
C ILE A 56 8.69 -3.83 -5.84
N ALA A 57 8.59 -2.53 -5.57
CA ALA A 57 9.74 -1.63 -5.53
C ALA A 57 10.64 -1.88 -4.32
N GLU A 58 10.06 -2.07 -3.14
CA GLU A 58 10.77 -2.14 -1.86
C GLU A 58 11.96 -3.12 -1.84
N PRO A 59 11.84 -4.38 -2.30
CA PRO A 59 12.96 -5.32 -2.24
C PRO A 59 14.12 -4.99 -3.19
N ILE A 60 13.85 -4.24 -4.26
CA ILE A 60 14.80 -4.01 -5.35
C ILE A 60 15.25 -2.56 -5.47
N ASN A 61 14.68 -1.66 -4.67
CA ASN A 61 15.02 -0.24 -4.68
C ASN A 61 16.52 -0.03 -4.36
N GLY A 62 17.20 0.76 -5.19
CA GLY A 62 18.65 0.98 -5.11
C GLY A 62 19.50 -0.08 -5.83
N SER A 63 18.90 -1.12 -6.40
CA SER A 63 19.61 -2.06 -7.29
C SER A 63 19.83 -1.41 -8.65
N GLU A 64 21.03 -1.58 -9.22
CA GLU A 64 21.29 -1.14 -10.60
C GLU A 64 20.69 -2.12 -11.62
N LEU A 65 20.80 -3.41 -11.36
CA LEU A 65 20.35 -4.49 -12.23
C LEU A 65 19.77 -5.65 -11.41
N ALA A 66 18.93 -6.44 -12.05
CA ALA A 66 18.31 -7.65 -11.50
C ALA A 66 18.55 -8.84 -12.45
N THR A 67 18.44 -10.04 -11.91
CA THR A 67 18.34 -11.28 -12.69
C THR A 67 16.92 -11.81 -12.55
N VAL A 68 16.27 -12.05 -13.69
CA VAL A 68 14.90 -12.53 -13.77
C VAL A 68 14.90 -14.00 -14.20
N TYR A 69 14.11 -14.81 -13.50
CA TYR A 69 13.91 -16.22 -13.77
C TYR A 69 12.44 -16.45 -14.15
N LEU A 70 12.22 -17.07 -15.31
CA LEU A 70 10.90 -17.35 -15.88
C LEU A 70 10.76 -18.82 -16.24
N GLY A 71 9.57 -19.40 -16.06
CA GLY A 71 9.28 -20.78 -16.45
C GLY A 71 9.83 -21.85 -15.51
N PHE A 72 10.24 -21.49 -14.29
CA PHE A 72 10.78 -22.42 -13.29
C PHE A 72 9.67 -23.03 -12.43
N GLN A 73 9.81 -24.31 -12.12
CA GLN A 73 8.95 -25.03 -11.19
C GLN A 73 9.49 -24.90 -9.76
N GLY A 74 10.75 -25.21 -9.50
CA GLY A 74 11.37 -24.99 -8.18
C GLY A 74 11.70 -23.51 -7.93
N ASP A 75 11.75 -23.11 -6.65
CA ASP A 75 12.17 -21.75 -6.24
C ASP A 75 13.60 -21.44 -6.75
N PRO A 76 13.79 -20.46 -7.66
CA PRO A 76 15.10 -20.09 -8.20
C PRO A 76 16.08 -19.51 -7.17
N TYR A 77 15.65 -19.23 -5.94
CA TYR A 77 16.57 -18.94 -4.82
C TYR A 77 17.58 -20.08 -4.59
N TYR A 78 17.21 -21.33 -4.88
CA TYR A 78 18.09 -22.48 -4.78
C TYR A 78 18.75 -22.79 -6.12
N GLU A 79 20.09 -22.81 -6.13
CA GLU A 79 20.89 -23.00 -7.35
C GLU A 79 20.51 -24.28 -8.13
N ILE A 80 20.10 -25.35 -7.45
CA ILE A 80 19.69 -26.60 -8.09
C ILE A 80 18.52 -26.42 -9.07
N ASN A 81 17.58 -25.52 -8.77
CA ASN A 81 16.40 -25.26 -9.59
C ASN A 81 16.74 -24.44 -10.84
N THR A 82 17.85 -23.70 -10.83
CA THR A 82 18.29 -22.88 -11.98
C THR A 82 18.73 -23.70 -13.21
N ARG A 83 18.77 -25.04 -13.08
CA ARG A 83 19.17 -25.98 -14.14
C ARG A 83 17.97 -26.58 -14.89
N GLU A 84 16.75 -26.18 -14.54
CA GLU A 84 15.54 -26.61 -15.25
C GLU A 84 15.54 -26.15 -16.71
N ARG A 85 15.43 -27.10 -17.64
CA ARG A 85 15.63 -26.85 -19.08
C ARG A 85 14.61 -25.91 -19.70
N GLN A 86 13.40 -25.85 -19.14
CA GLN A 86 12.33 -24.98 -19.59
C GLN A 86 12.48 -23.52 -19.12
N GLY A 87 13.37 -23.28 -18.15
CA GLY A 87 13.54 -21.98 -17.52
C GLY A 87 14.40 -21.02 -18.35
N GLN A 88 14.10 -19.73 -18.25
CA GLN A 88 14.89 -18.66 -18.84
C GLN A 88 15.44 -17.75 -17.76
N ILE A 89 16.74 -17.47 -17.82
CA ILE A 89 17.45 -16.59 -16.89
C ILE A 89 17.93 -15.38 -17.67
N ILE A 90 17.41 -14.20 -17.34
CA ILE A 90 17.66 -12.97 -18.11
C ILE A 90 18.12 -11.89 -17.16
N ARG A 91 19.30 -11.31 -17.43
CA ARG A 91 19.76 -10.12 -16.73
C ARG A 91 18.99 -8.90 -17.26
N SER A 92 18.55 -8.03 -16.36
CA SER A 92 17.92 -6.78 -16.75
C SER A 92 18.90 -5.85 -17.46
N LYS A 93 18.38 -4.87 -18.20
CA LYS A 93 19.13 -3.70 -18.66
C LYS A 93 18.78 -2.44 -17.86
N ASP A 94 17.64 -2.44 -17.18
CA ASP A 94 17.16 -1.32 -16.38
C ASP A 94 16.17 -1.79 -15.31
N ILE A 95 16.00 -0.97 -14.27
CA ILE A 95 14.97 -1.11 -13.23
C ILE A 95 14.29 0.24 -13.04
N ILE A 96 13.00 0.28 -13.31
CA ILE A 96 12.19 1.49 -13.21
C ILE A 96 11.37 1.40 -11.91
N ILE A 97 11.81 2.11 -10.88
CA ILE A 97 11.03 2.32 -9.66
C ILE A 97 10.00 3.42 -9.92
N HIS A 98 8.78 3.29 -9.40
CA HIS A 98 7.80 4.37 -9.46
C HIS A 98 8.40 5.66 -8.86
N SER A 99 8.33 6.79 -9.57
CA SER A 99 9.02 8.04 -9.21
C SER A 99 8.63 8.58 -7.83
N HIS A 100 7.40 8.28 -7.40
CA HIS A 100 6.86 8.65 -6.09
C HIS A 100 6.91 7.53 -5.05
N PHE A 101 7.74 6.51 -5.25
CA PHE A 101 7.96 5.48 -4.24
C PHE A 101 8.52 6.11 -2.96
N LYS A 102 7.87 5.87 -1.81
CA LYS A 102 8.29 6.39 -0.51
C LYS A 102 8.04 5.36 0.59
N ASN A 103 9.00 5.23 1.50
CA ASN A 103 8.80 4.56 2.79
C ASN A 103 8.58 5.61 3.88
N ILE A 104 7.37 5.69 4.44
CA ILE A 104 7.03 6.58 5.54
C ILE A 104 6.63 5.72 6.74
N SER A 105 7.56 5.58 7.69
CA SER A 105 7.32 4.82 8.93
C SER A 105 6.81 3.39 8.69
N GLY A 106 7.37 2.70 7.69
CA GLY A 106 6.97 1.34 7.33
C GLY A 106 5.80 1.24 6.35
N LYS A 107 5.25 2.38 5.90
CA LYS A 107 4.25 2.42 4.82
C LYS A 107 4.93 2.64 3.48
N TYR A 108 4.75 1.72 2.56
CA TYR A 108 5.37 1.76 1.24
C TYR A 108 4.39 2.32 0.20
N ILE A 109 4.46 3.63 -0.01
CA ILE A 109 3.61 4.34 -0.97
C ILE A 109 4.18 4.14 -2.38
N ASN A 110 3.30 3.86 -3.35
CA ASN A 110 3.63 3.59 -4.75
C ASN A 110 4.65 2.44 -4.90
N ASN A 111 4.42 1.36 -4.16
CA ASN A 111 5.34 0.23 -4.03
C ASN A 111 5.33 -0.70 -5.26
N VAL A 112 5.59 -0.15 -6.45
CA VAL A 112 5.62 -0.86 -7.72
C VAL A 112 6.87 -0.51 -8.51
N ALA A 113 7.40 -1.50 -9.22
CA ALA A 113 8.58 -1.37 -10.07
C ALA A 113 8.47 -2.24 -11.32
N ILE A 114 9.12 -1.81 -12.39
CA ILE A 114 9.24 -2.58 -13.64
C ILE A 114 10.71 -2.93 -13.85
N VAL A 115 11.00 -4.22 -14.00
CA VAL A 115 12.31 -4.70 -14.45
C VAL A 115 12.29 -4.82 -15.97
N VAL A 116 13.19 -4.10 -16.63
CA VAL A 116 13.32 -4.12 -18.08
C VAL A 116 14.38 -5.16 -18.47
N LEU A 117 13.98 -6.17 -19.22
CA LEU A 117 14.83 -7.29 -19.60
C LEU A 117 15.91 -6.87 -20.60
N GLY A 118 17.12 -7.46 -20.48
CA GLY A 118 18.24 -7.17 -21.36
C GLY A 118 18.02 -7.59 -22.82
N HIS A 119 17.18 -8.60 -23.02
CA HIS A 119 16.66 -9.02 -24.33
C HIS A 119 15.24 -9.58 -24.14
N PRO A 120 14.44 -9.65 -25.21
CA PRO A 120 13.13 -10.30 -25.16
C PRO A 120 13.22 -11.76 -24.72
N VAL A 121 12.19 -12.24 -24.03
CA VAL A 121 12.02 -13.66 -23.69
C VAL A 121 11.63 -14.46 -24.93
N GLU A 122 11.98 -15.74 -24.94
CA GLU A 122 11.43 -16.71 -25.89
C GLU A 122 10.09 -17.23 -25.37
N LEU A 123 9.01 -17.03 -26.11
CA LEU A 123 7.69 -17.50 -25.68
C LEU A 123 7.61 -19.03 -25.72
N SER A 124 7.01 -19.62 -24.69
CA SER A 124 6.79 -21.07 -24.59
C SER A 124 5.46 -21.37 -23.88
N SER A 125 5.15 -22.64 -23.61
CA SER A 125 4.02 -22.99 -22.74
C SER A 125 4.19 -22.45 -21.32
N SER A 126 5.44 -22.31 -20.86
CA SER A 126 5.82 -21.97 -19.49
C SER A 126 6.26 -20.52 -19.32
N VAL A 127 6.36 -19.76 -20.43
CA VAL A 127 6.79 -18.37 -20.46
C VAL A 127 5.88 -17.58 -21.40
N GLN A 128 4.93 -16.84 -20.84
CA GLN A 128 3.99 -15.99 -21.56
C GLN A 128 3.64 -14.77 -20.71
N PRO A 129 3.48 -13.58 -21.31
CA PRO A 129 3.04 -12.41 -20.57
C PRO A 129 1.58 -12.56 -20.12
N ILE A 130 1.24 -11.91 -19.01
CA ILE A 130 -0.14 -11.74 -18.54
C ILE A 130 -0.61 -10.30 -18.76
N ASP A 131 -1.87 -10.16 -19.15
CA ASP A 131 -2.52 -8.87 -19.24
C ASP A 131 -2.89 -8.32 -17.86
N LEU A 132 -2.79 -7.00 -17.70
CA LEU A 132 -3.29 -6.32 -16.52
C LEU A 132 -4.83 -6.24 -16.52
N SER A 133 -5.43 -6.28 -15.34
CA SER A 133 -6.85 -5.97 -15.19
C SER A 133 -7.08 -4.46 -15.35
N THR A 134 -8.02 -4.08 -16.21
CA THR A 134 -8.47 -2.69 -16.40
C THR A 134 -9.73 -2.37 -15.59
N VAL A 135 -10.11 -3.26 -14.68
CA VAL A 135 -11.27 -3.10 -13.80
C VAL A 135 -10.87 -3.48 -12.38
N LEU A 136 -11.32 -2.68 -11.41
CA LEU A 136 -11.16 -3.00 -10.00
C LEU A 136 -11.95 -4.29 -9.67
N PRO A 137 -11.34 -5.29 -9.05
CA PRO A 137 -12.04 -6.52 -8.74
C PRO A 137 -13.11 -6.29 -7.67
N SER A 138 -14.26 -6.95 -7.81
CA SER A 138 -15.36 -6.78 -6.87
C SER A 138 -15.11 -7.57 -5.58
N PRO A 139 -15.51 -7.04 -4.40
CA PRO A 139 -15.53 -7.82 -3.16
C PRO A 139 -16.31 -9.13 -3.31
N GLY A 140 -15.82 -10.19 -2.67
CA GLY A 140 -16.38 -11.54 -2.76
C GLY A 140 -15.90 -12.35 -3.97
N SER A 141 -15.19 -11.74 -4.93
CA SER A 141 -14.53 -12.48 -6.01
C SER A 141 -13.36 -13.31 -5.48
N PHE A 142 -13.02 -14.38 -6.21
CA PHE A 142 -11.89 -15.24 -5.89
C PHE A 142 -10.71 -14.92 -6.80
N ALA A 143 -9.56 -14.68 -6.20
CA ALA A 143 -8.28 -14.47 -6.89
C ALA A 143 -7.35 -15.66 -6.65
N ASN A 144 -6.51 -15.98 -7.62
CA ASN A 144 -5.44 -16.96 -7.45
C ASN A 144 -4.14 -16.22 -7.12
N ILE A 145 -3.54 -16.57 -5.99
CA ILE A 145 -2.15 -16.22 -5.66
C ILE A 145 -1.28 -17.35 -6.16
N SER A 146 -0.29 -17.07 -6.99
CA SER A 146 0.71 -18.06 -7.43
C SER A 146 2.11 -17.67 -7.01
N GLY A 147 2.96 -18.65 -6.73
CA GLY A 147 4.36 -18.40 -6.44
C GLY A 147 5.00 -19.41 -5.51
N TRP A 148 6.05 -18.94 -4.84
CA TRP A 148 6.85 -19.75 -3.93
C TRP A 148 6.76 -19.23 -2.50
N ARG A 149 7.29 -20.04 -1.60
CA ARG A 149 7.51 -19.70 -0.19
C ARG A 149 9.01 -19.38 -0.03
N PRO A 150 9.39 -18.29 0.64
CA PRO A 150 10.79 -17.93 0.81
C PRO A 150 11.54 -19.04 1.56
N LYS A 151 12.68 -19.47 1.03
CA LYS A 151 13.62 -20.38 1.71
C LYS A 151 13.00 -21.73 2.10
N GLU A 152 12.04 -22.20 1.32
CA GLU A 152 11.59 -23.58 1.35
C GLU A 152 11.83 -24.19 -0.04
N GLU A 153 12.32 -25.43 -0.09
CA GLU A 153 12.53 -26.16 -1.35
C GLU A 153 11.18 -26.69 -1.87
N VAL A 154 10.27 -25.76 -2.15
CA VAL A 154 8.93 -26.03 -2.67
C VAL A 154 8.87 -25.71 -4.15
N LYS A 155 8.08 -26.52 -4.85
CA LYS A 155 7.68 -26.22 -6.23
C LYS A 155 6.63 -25.12 -6.24
N LEU A 156 6.45 -24.52 -7.41
CA LEU A 156 5.45 -23.49 -7.66
C LEU A 156 4.07 -23.97 -7.20
N GLN A 157 3.37 -23.14 -6.43
CA GLN A 157 2.03 -23.47 -5.95
C GLN A 157 1.08 -22.32 -6.27
N TYR A 158 -0.21 -22.59 -6.11
CA TYR A 158 -1.22 -21.54 -6.03
C TYR A 158 -2.24 -21.80 -4.94
N LEU A 159 -2.91 -20.73 -4.55
CA LEU A 159 -4.05 -20.75 -3.64
C LEU A 159 -5.14 -19.81 -4.16
N SER A 160 -6.39 -20.22 -4.09
CA SER A 160 -7.52 -19.33 -4.29
C SER A 160 -7.87 -18.60 -2.99
N VAL A 161 -7.83 -17.27 -3.01
CA VAL A 161 -8.21 -16.39 -1.89
C VAL A 161 -9.47 -15.61 -2.22
N ARG A 162 -10.23 -15.24 -1.19
CA ARG A 162 -11.43 -14.42 -1.36
C ARG A 162 -11.07 -12.94 -1.14
N LEU A 163 -11.39 -12.10 -2.13
CA LEU A 163 -11.26 -10.66 -1.97
C LEU A 163 -12.36 -10.11 -1.07
N HIS A 164 -12.01 -9.10 -0.28
CA HIS A 164 -12.93 -8.41 0.62
C HIS A 164 -12.94 -6.91 0.34
N ASP A 165 -13.91 -6.23 0.92
CA ASP A 165 -13.97 -4.78 0.87
C ASP A 165 -12.75 -4.18 1.58
N VAL A 166 -12.21 -3.08 1.03
CA VAL A 166 -11.07 -2.37 1.61
C VAL A 166 -11.35 -1.94 3.05
N ASP A 167 -12.61 -1.66 3.40
CA ASP A 167 -13.04 -1.30 4.75
C ASP A 167 -12.80 -2.40 5.77
N THR A 168 -12.77 -3.67 5.34
CA THR A 168 -12.49 -4.80 6.23
C THR A 168 -11.04 -4.76 6.69
N CYS A 169 -10.10 -4.56 5.77
CA CYS A 169 -8.69 -4.39 6.12
C CYS A 169 -8.44 -3.03 6.79
N LEU A 170 -9.21 -1.98 6.47
CA LEU A 170 -9.09 -0.68 7.13
C LEU A 170 -9.46 -0.79 8.62
N TYR A 171 -10.49 -1.55 8.95
CA TYR A 171 -10.86 -1.84 10.33
C TYR A 171 -9.77 -2.61 11.09
N LEU A 172 -9.06 -3.51 10.40
CA LEU A 172 -8.03 -4.38 11.00
C LEU A 172 -6.66 -3.70 11.15
N TYR A 173 -6.24 -2.94 10.16
CA TYR A 173 -4.90 -2.31 10.08
C TYR A 173 -4.91 -0.80 10.33
N GLY A 174 -6.09 -0.18 10.37
CA GLY A 174 -6.23 1.25 10.59
C GLY A 174 -5.51 2.07 9.53
N THR A 175 -4.86 3.16 9.97
CA THR A 175 -4.19 4.09 9.04
C THR A 175 -2.97 3.49 8.34
N ALA A 176 -2.54 2.27 8.69
CA ALA A 176 -1.45 1.59 7.99
C ALA A 176 -1.83 1.15 6.58
N LEU A 177 -3.13 0.92 6.32
CA LEU A 177 -3.64 0.57 5.00
C LEU A 177 -3.65 1.77 4.04
N LEU A 178 -3.10 1.58 2.85
CA LEU A 178 -3.20 2.50 1.72
C LEU A 178 -4.44 2.14 0.88
N GLN A 179 -5.61 2.64 1.30
CA GLN A 179 -6.93 2.25 0.75
C GLN A 179 -7.04 2.26 -0.78
N THR A 180 -6.32 3.15 -1.47
CA THR A 180 -6.36 3.21 -2.94
C THR A 180 -5.34 2.28 -3.61
N GLN A 181 -4.27 1.91 -2.93
CA GLN A 181 -3.12 1.19 -3.48
C GLN A 181 -3.04 -0.26 -3.02
N GLU A 182 -3.94 -0.70 -2.14
CA GLU A 182 -3.92 -2.03 -1.55
C GLU A 182 -5.28 -2.71 -1.67
N LEU A 183 -5.28 -4.01 -1.97
CA LEU A 183 -6.46 -4.87 -1.96
C LEU A 183 -6.51 -5.68 -0.68
N CYS A 184 -7.71 -5.89 -0.15
CA CYS A 184 -7.96 -6.74 1.00
C CYS A 184 -8.37 -8.15 0.55
N TYR A 185 -7.77 -9.18 1.14
CA TYR A 185 -8.19 -10.55 0.91
C TYR A 185 -8.11 -11.41 2.16
N GLU A 186 -8.91 -12.46 2.18
CA GLU A 186 -8.92 -13.48 3.23
C GLU A 186 -8.28 -14.77 2.72
N GLU A 187 -7.38 -15.29 3.54
CA GLU A 187 -6.64 -16.53 3.35
C GLU A 187 -6.86 -17.41 4.58
N TYR A 188 -7.54 -18.55 4.38
CA TYR A 188 -7.76 -19.52 5.45
C TYR A 188 -7.92 -20.95 4.88
N PRO A 189 -7.15 -21.95 5.37
CA PRO A 189 -6.00 -21.81 6.25
C PRO A 189 -4.82 -21.10 5.54
N SER A 190 -3.82 -20.63 6.30
CA SER A 190 -2.63 -20.00 5.69
C SER A 190 -1.88 -21.00 4.80
N SER A 191 -1.62 -20.60 3.56
CA SER A 191 -0.88 -21.35 2.56
C SER A 191 0.64 -21.25 2.71
N GLY A 192 1.13 -20.26 3.43
CA GLY A 192 2.55 -19.95 3.50
C GLY A 192 3.14 -19.33 2.22
N LEU A 193 2.34 -19.02 1.18
CA LEU A 193 2.78 -18.38 -0.06
C LEU A 193 3.14 -16.89 0.13
N ASN A 194 4.10 -16.60 0.98
CA ASN A 194 4.42 -15.26 1.47
C ASN A 194 5.67 -14.62 0.83
N LEU A 195 6.13 -15.11 -0.34
CA LEU A 195 7.15 -14.39 -1.11
C LEU A 195 6.53 -13.10 -1.67
N VAL A 196 7.01 -11.95 -1.20
CA VAL A 196 6.59 -10.63 -1.69
C VAL A 196 6.74 -10.57 -3.20
N GLY A 197 5.73 -10.03 -3.87
CA GLY A 197 5.64 -9.94 -5.32
C GLY A 197 4.90 -11.10 -5.97
N ASN A 198 4.49 -12.13 -5.20
CA ASN A 198 3.68 -13.23 -5.71
C ASN A 198 2.43 -12.66 -6.42
N PRO A 199 2.18 -12.98 -7.71
CA PRO A 199 1.07 -12.44 -8.47
C PRO A 199 -0.31 -12.85 -7.93
N LEU A 200 -1.25 -11.90 -7.96
CA LEU A 200 -2.68 -12.15 -7.77
C LEU A 200 -3.41 -12.01 -9.09
N THR A 201 -4.20 -13.02 -9.46
CA THR A 201 -4.92 -13.05 -10.74
C THR A 201 -6.40 -13.38 -10.62
N ILE A 202 -7.21 -12.77 -11.49
CA ILE A 202 -8.62 -13.12 -11.71
C ILE A 202 -8.84 -13.28 -13.20
N ASN A 203 -9.45 -14.39 -13.63
CA ASN A 203 -9.79 -14.64 -15.05
C ASN A 203 -8.61 -14.40 -16.02
N LYS A 204 -7.41 -14.88 -15.66
CA LYS A 204 -6.16 -14.70 -16.42
C LYS A 204 -5.72 -13.23 -16.59
N LYS A 205 -6.18 -12.33 -15.72
CA LYS A 205 -5.72 -10.96 -15.63
C LYS A 205 -5.00 -10.73 -14.31
N LEU A 206 -3.89 -10.00 -14.35
CA LEU A 206 -3.13 -9.61 -13.17
C LEU A 206 -3.85 -8.44 -12.47
N ILE A 207 -4.19 -8.62 -11.19
CA ILE A 207 -4.89 -7.61 -10.38
C ILE A 207 -3.99 -7.00 -9.29
N GLY A 208 -2.98 -7.74 -8.84
CA GLY A 208 -2.18 -7.33 -7.71
C GLY A 208 -0.90 -8.13 -7.52
N LEU A 209 -0.10 -7.69 -6.54
CA LEU A 209 1.15 -8.33 -6.12
C LEU A 209 1.15 -8.44 -4.60
N LEU A 210 1.39 -9.64 -4.06
CA LEU A 210 1.43 -9.89 -2.62
C LEU A 210 2.47 -8.99 -1.94
N THR A 211 2.10 -8.34 -0.83
CA THR A 211 3.02 -7.50 -0.06
C THR A 211 3.01 -7.88 1.42
N PHE A 212 3.85 -7.24 2.24
CA PHE A 212 3.86 -7.47 3.67
C PHE A 212 2.59 -6.89 4.31
N ASN A 213 2.00 -7.65 5.24
CA ASN A 213 0.87 -7.17 6.01
C ASN A 213 1.27 -6.04 6.96
N ALA A 214 0.38 -5.06 7.08
CA ALA A 214 0.42 -4.12 8.18
C ALA A 214 0.14 -4.83 9.52
N MET A 215 0.64 -4.26 10.61
CA MET A 215 0.34 -4.77 11.95
C MET A 215 -1.15 -4.61 12.26
N CYS A 216 -1.76 -5.65 12.83
CA CYS A 216 -3.11 -5.60 13.35
C CYS A 216 -3.20 -4.55 14.45
N VAL A 217 -3.99 -3.49 14.23
CA VAL A 217 -4.33 -2.53 15.28
C VAL A 217 -5.57 -2.97 16.06
N ASN A 218 -6.43 -3.76 15.41
CA ASN A 218 -7.57 -4.40 16.03
C ASN A 218 -7.30 -5.91 16.16
N THR A 219 -7.01 -6.36 17.38
CA THR A 219 -6.58 -7.73 17.69
C THR A 219 -7.74 -8.72 17.74
N SER A 220 -8.68 -8.59 16.80
CA SER A 220 -9.67 -9.63 16.59
C SER A 220 -8.98 -10.94 16.23
N PHE A 221 -9.51 -12.07 16.73
CA PHE A 221 -8.97 -13.41 16.49
C PHE A 221 -8.80 -13.73 14.98
N TYR A 222 -9.61 -13.10 14.12
CA TYR A 222 -9.55 -13.29 12.67
C TYR A 222 -8.55 -12.38 11.93
N CYS A 223 -7.86 -11.43 12.57
CA CYS A 223 -6.97 -10.50 11.86
C CYS A 223 -5.87 -11.23 11.05
N ASN A 224 -5.39 -12.36 11.57
CA ASN A 224 -4.35 -13.17 10.92
C ASN A 224 -4.83 -13.89 9.64
N ASN A 225 -6.14 -13.94 9.38
CA ASN A 225 -6.68 -14.52 8.16
C ASN A 225 -6.79 -13.48 7.04
N PHE A 226 -6.64 -12.19 7.36
CA PHE A 226 -6.70 -11.12 6.37
C PHE A 226 -5.30 -10.68 6.01
N HIS A 227 -5.16 -10.29 4.75
CA HIS A 227 -3.90 -9.90 4.14
C HIS A 227 -4.13 -8.78 3.13
N ILE A 228 -3.02 -8.13 2.77
CA ILE A 228 -3.01 -7.08 1.75
C ILE A 228 -2.11 -7.45 0.59
N SER A 229 -2.48 -6.95 -0.58
CA SER A 229 -1.65 -6.98 -1.79
C SER A 229 -1.66 -5.60 -2.42
N ILE A 230 -0.65 -5.27 -3.21
CA ILE A 230 -0.67 -4.06 -4.03
C ILE A 230 -1.80 -4.18 -5.05
N ASN A 231 -2.68 -3.18 -5.09
CA ASN A 231 -3.68 -2.99 -6.13
C ASN A 231 -3.00 -2.41 -7.37
N LEU A 232 -2.98 -3.14 -8.50
CA LEU A 232 -2.35 -2.63 -9.73
C LEU A 232 -3.25 -1.67 -10.53
N PHE A 233 -4.55 -1.63 -10.25
CA PHE A 233 -5.51 -0.80 -10.99
C PHE A 233 -5.15 0.70 -11.05
N PRO A 234 -4.73 1.37 -9.94
CA PRO A 234 -4.31 2.77 -9.98
C PRO A 234 -3.02 3.02 -10.76
N PHE A 235 -2.22 1.97 -11.00
CA PHE A 235 -0.91 2.07 -11.65
C PHE A 235 -0.95 1.77 -13.15
N ILE A 236 -2.10 1.37 -13.71
CA ILE A 236 -2.21 0.97 -15.13
C ILE A 236 -1.67 2.04 -16.08
N THR A 237 -2.01 3.31 -15.85
CA THR A 237 -1.53 4.43 -16.67
C THR A 237 -0.02 4.54 -16.60
N TRP A 238 0.56 4.55 -15.40
CA TRP A 238 2.00 4.58 -15.20
C TRP A 238 2.70 3.38 -15.86
N ILE A 239 2.18 2.17 -15.67
CA ILE A 239 2.74 0.94 -16.26
C ILE A 239 2.77 1.07 -17.79
N ASN A 240 1.64 1.44 -18.41
CA ASN A 240 1.52 1.61 -19.86
C ASN A 240 2.52 2.65 -20.40
N THR A 241 2.70 3.76 -19.69
CA THR A 241 3.69 4.78 -20.03
C THR A 241 5.12 4.24 -20.02
N GLN A 242 5.47 3.43 -19.01
CA GLN A 242 6.82 2.86 -18.90
C GLN A 242 7.09 1.84 -20.01
N ILE A 243 6.14 0.92 -20.27
CA ILE A 243 6.30 -0.12 -21.30
C ILE A 243 6.13 0.41 -22.74
N GLY A 244 5.96 1.72 -22.92
CA GLY A 244 5.90 2.37 -24.24
C GLY A 244 4.54 2.32 -24.94
N VAL A 245 3.47 1.95 -24.23
CA VAL A 245 2.09 2.01 -24.71
C VAL A 245 1.59 3.47 -24.58
N GLY A 246 2.02 4.32 -25.52
CA GLY A 246 1.51 5.70 -25.66
C GLY A 246 2.56 6.80 -25.45
N ALA A 247 3.36 7.07 -26.49
CA ALA A 247 4.32 8.19 -26.50
C ALA A 247 3.67 9.59 -26.28
N ASN A 248 2.36 9.72 -26.50
CA ASN A 248 1.61 10.95 -26.25
C ASN A 248 1.14 11.12 -24.78
N LEU A 249 1.10 10.03 -23.98
CA LEU A 249 0.74 10.13 -22.56
C LEU A 249 1.87 10.74 -21.72
N ARG A 250 3.14 10.49 -22.07
CA ARG A 250 4.31 11.00 -21.32
C ARG A 250 4.31 12.52 -21.15
N LYS A 251 3.84 13.26 -22.16
CA LYS A 251 3.72 14.73 -22.10
C LYS A 251 2.53 15.17 -21.23
N LEU A 252 1.43 14.41 -21.27
CA LEU A 252 0.24 14.70 -20.48
C LEU A 252 0.44 14.36 -19.00
N GLU A 253 1.19 13.30 -18.69
CA GLU A 253 1.53 12.90 -17.32
C GLU A 253 2.54 13.85 -16.69
N ALA A 254 3.55 14.31 -17.42
CA ALA A 254 4.46 15.36 -16.93
C ALA A 254 3.68 16.64 -16.55
N LEU A 255 2.71 17.03 -17.40
CA LEU A 255 1.80 18.14 -17.12
C LEU A 255 0.83 17.84 -15.96
N THR A 256 0.37 16.59 -15.81
CA THR A 256 -0.53 16.20 -14.72
C THR A 256 0.20 16.16 -13.38
N GLU A 257 1.46 15.74 -13.37
CA GLU A 257 2.32 15.70 -12.19
C GLU A 257 2.68 17.11 -11.72
N GLU A 258 3.04 18.00 -12.65
CA GLU A 258 3.25 19.43 -12.35
C GLU A 258 1.97 20.06 -11.76
N ASN A 259 0.81 19.76 -12.34
CA ASN A 259 -0.49 20.24 -11.83
C ASN A 259 -0.85 19.64 -10.45
N LYS A 260 -0.47 18.39 -10.18
CA LYS A 260 -0.69 17.75 -8.87
C LYS A 260 0.17 18.39 -7.79
N GLN A 261 1.46 18.63 -8.10
CA GLN A 261 2.36 19.36 -7.19
C GLN A 261 1.85 20.77 -6.93
N LEU A 262 1.35 21.45 -7.96
CA LEU A 262 0.74 22.77 -7.80
C LEU A 262 -0.53 22.73 -6.92
N THR A 263 -1.35 21.69 -7.06
CA THR A 263 -2.56 21.51 -6.23
C THR A 263 -2.21 21.24 -4.76
N GLU A 264 -1.20 20.41 -4.49
CA GLU A 264 -0.69 20.18 -3.13
C GLU A 264 -0.11 21.47 -2.52
N LEU A 265 0.63 22.26 -3.31
CA LEU A 265 1.13 23.58 -2.91
C LEU A 265 0.01 24.57 -2.57
N ILE A 266 -1.04 24.63 -3.38
CA ILE A 266 -2.23 25.47 -3.11
C ILE A 266 -2.89 25.04 -1.81
N HIS A 267 -3.09 23.74 -1.61
CA HIS A 267 -3.71 23.23 -0.38
C HIS A 267 -2.85 23.53 0.87
N ILE A 268 -1.52 23.41 0.77
CA ILE A 268 -0.60 23.81 1.85
C ILE A 268 -0.73 25.31 2.14
N LYS A 269 -0.80 26.17 1.12
CA LYS A 269 -0.98 27.62 1.29
C LYS A 269 -2.33 27.96 1.94
N GLU A 270 -3.40 27.29 1.58
CA GLU A 270 -4.71 27.44 2.23
C GLU A 270 -4.68 27.02 3.70
N LEU A 271 -4.00 25.90 4.00
CA LEU A 271 -3.81 25.43 5.37
C LEU A 271 -2.98 26.42 6.20
N GLN A 272 -1.92 26.99 5.61
CA GLN A 272 -1.10 28.03 6.23
C GLN A 272 -1.91 29.29 6.54
N ASN A 273 -2.73 29.78 5.59
CA ASN A 273 -3.60 30.93 5.79
C ASN A 273 -4.63 30.70 6.91
N THR A 274 -5.28 29.53 6.90
CA THR A 274 -6.25 29.16 7.94
C THR A 274 -5.58 29.09 9.33
N THR A 275 -4.36 28.56 9.38
CA THR A 275 -3.56 28.49 10.61
C THR A 275 -3.17 29.88 11.09
N LEU A 276 -2.78 30.78 10.19
CA LEU A 276 -2.44 32.17 10.51
C LEU A 276 -3.64 32.96 11.05
N GLU A 277 -4.83 32.77 10.47
CA GLU A 277 -6.07 33.37 11.00
C GLU A 277 -6.40 32.87 12.40
N ALA A 278 -6.22 31.58 12.67
CA ALA A 278 -6.43 31.02 14.00
C ALA A 278 -5.45 31.60 15.03
N ILE A 279 -4.17 31.75 14.66
CA ILE A 279 -3.14 32.40 15.48
C ILE A 279 -3.51 33.87 15.75
N ASN A 280 -4.00 34.61 14.77
CA ASN A 280 -4.43 36.00 14.96
C ASN A 280 -5.61 36.12 15.94
N LYS A 281 -6.59 35.21 15.86
CA LYS A 281 -7.69 35.14 16.84
C LYS A 281 -7.20 34.81 18.25
N LEU A 282 -6.21 33.90 18.37
CA LEU A 282 -5.56 33.59 19.65
C LEU A 282 -4.83 34.80 20.22
N ASN A 283 -4.04 35.52 19.40
CA ASN A 283 -3.37 36.75 19.81
C ASN A 283 -4.37 37.81 20.32
N GLN A 284 -5.50 37.98 19.63
CA GLN A 284 -6.54 38.91 20.08
C GLN A 284 -7.10 38.52 21.46
N LYS A 285 -7.42 37.22 21.67
CA LYS A 285 -7.89 36.73 22.97
C LYS A 285 -6.85 36.90 24.08
N THR A 286 -5.57 36.67 23.76
CA THR A 286 -4.44 36.90 24.69
C THR A 286 -4.40 38.37 25.12
N ASN A 287 -4.55 39.32 24.19
CA ASN A 287 -4.58 40.75 24.50
C ASN A 287 -5.83 41.13 25.33
N ASP A 288 -6.99 40.53 25.06
CA ASP A 288 -8.20 40.75 25.86
C ASP A 288 -8.01 40.26 27.30
N ILE A 289 -7.33 39.13 27.50
CA ILE A 289 -6.97 38.61 28.83
C ILE A 289 -6.04 39.59 29.56
N GLU A 290 -5.02 40.14 28.89
CA GLU A 290 -4.14 41.15 29.51
C GLU A 290 -4.93 42.33 30.05
N ARG A 291 -5.86 42.86 29.24
CA ARG A 291 -6.71 43.99 29.65
C ARG A 291 -7.58 43.65 30.86
N VAL A 292 -8.14 42.43 30.91
CA VAL A 292 -8.94 41.99 32.07
C VAL A 292 -8.07 41.86 33.33
N VAL A 293 -6.86 41.31 33.20
CA VAL A 293 -5.90 41.21 34.30
C VAL A 293 -5.50 42.59 34.82
N GLU A 294 -5.22 43.55 33.93
CA GLU A 294 -4.93 44.94 34.29
C GLU A 294 -6.11 45.62 35.01
N GLN A 295 -7.34 45.41 34.54
CA GLN A 295 -8.54 45.92 35.20
C GLN A 295 -8.76 45.30 36.58
N MET A 296 -8.55 43.99 36.73
CA MET A 296 -8.59 43.32 38.04
C MET A 296 -7.56 43.90 39.02
N LEU A 297 -6.37 44.29 38.52
CA LEU A 297 -5.31 44.93 39.30
C LEU A 297 -5.75 46.29 39.87
N LEU A 298 -6.50 47.07 39.11
CA LEU A 298 -7.05 48.36 39.53
C LEU A 298 -8.17 48.20 40.58
N VAL A 299 -8.94 47.12 40.50
CA VAL A 299 -10.04 46.81 41.44
C VAL A 299 -9.52 46.19 42.76
N GLN A 300 -8.44 45.40 42.73
CA GLN A 300 -7.90 44.69 43.91
C GLN A 300 -6.89 45.50 44.75
N ILE A 301 -6.95 46.83 44.73
CA ILE A 301 -6.16 47.69 45.64
C ILE A 301 -6.49 47.44 47.14
N ASN A 302 -7.46 46.58 47.48
CA ASN A 302 -7.90 46.42 48.87
C ASN A 302 -7.93 45.01 49.53
N ASP A 303 -7.44 43.89 48.97
CA ASP A 303 -7.19 42.73 49.87
C ASP A 303 -6.29 41.56 49.37
N ARG A 304 -5.51 41.03 50.34
CA ARG A 304 -4.71 39.78 50.45
C ARG A 304 -3.56 39.46 49.46
N LYS A 305 -2.43 39.06 50.06
CA LYS A 305 -1.15 38.60 49.45
C LYS A 305 -1.31 37.45 48.43
N GLU A 306 -2.31 36.59 48.60
CA GLU A 306 -2.60 35.42 47.77
C GLU A 306 -3.01 35.80 46.32
N ASN A 307 -3.60 36.98 46.13
CA ASN A 307 -3.95 37.49 44.79
C ASN A 307 -2.73 37.91 43.97
N LYS A 308 -1.64 38.38 44.61
CA LYS A 308 -0.44 38.87 43.90
C LYS A 308 0.31 37.75 43.19
N ASP A 309 0.41 36.58 43.80
CA ASP A 309 1.13 35.44 43.24
C ASP A 309 0.38 34.81 42.06
N ILE A 310 -0.96 34.75 42.12
CA ILE A 310 -1.82 34.30 41.03
C ILE A 310 -1.69 35.25 39.82
N ILE A 311 -1.75 36.56 40.05
CA ILE A 311 -1.59 37.57 38.99
C ILE A 311 -0.21 37.48 38.34
N ALA A 312 0.86 37.35 39.13
CA ALA A 312 2.22 37.20 38.61
C ALA A 312 2.41 35.88 37.84
N SER A 313 1.68 34.83 38.20
CA SER A 313 1.64 33.56 37.46
C SER A 313 0.95 33.73 36.10
N VAL A 314 -0.25 34.33 36.09
CA VAL A 314 -1.03 34.59 34.86
C VAL A 314 -0.23 35.45 33.88
N LYS A 315 0.46 36.50 34.35
CA LYS A 315 1.29 37.36 33.49
C LYS A 315 2.43 36.60 32.82
N ARG A 316 3.15 35.76 33.58
CA ARG A 316 4.24 34.92 33.03
C ARG A 316 3.73 33.91 32.01
N THR A 317 2.58 33.29 32.27
CA THR A 317 1.95 32.39 31.31
C THR A 317 1.58 33.14 30.03
N ASN A 318 1.05 34.36 30.14
CA ASN A 318 0.65 35.15 28.99
C ASN A 318 1.83 35.61 28.12
N GLU A 319 2.91 36.08 28.74
CA GLU A 319 4.17 36.41 28.05
C GLU A 319 4.76 35.19 27.33
N THR A 320 4.66 34.01 27.95
CA THR A 320 5.11 32.75 27.32
C THR A 320 4.27 32.39 26.09
N VAL A 321 2.95 32.53 26.19
CA VAL A 321 2.02 32.30 25.07
C VAL A 321 2.27 33.28 23.93
N HIS A 322 2.48 34.56 24.22
CA HIS A 322 2.76 35.58 23.20
C HIS A 322 4.06 35.27 22.43
N ASN A 323 5.13 34.90 23.14
CA ASN A 323 6.41 34.52 22.52
C ASN A 323 6.28 33.26 21.63
N LEU A 324 5.47 32.29 22.04
CA LEU A 324 5.20 31.10 21.23
C LEU A 324 4.41 31.45 19.96
N LEU A 325 3.40 32.32 20.07
CA LEU A 325 2.59 32.76 18.93
C LEU A 325 3.42 33.57 17.92
N GLN A 326 4.33 34.43 18.37
CA GLN A 326 5.26 35.15 17.48
C GLN A 326 6.19 34.19 16.73
N ARG A 327 6.75 33.19 17.42
CA ARG A 327 7.61 32.17 16.78
C ARG A 327 6.85 31.36 15.73
N LEU A 328 5.64 30.88 16.06
CA LEU A 328 4.78 30.17 15.11
C LEU A 328 4.44 31.02 13.88
N THR A 329 4.15 32.30 14.08
CA THR A 329 3.88 33.26 12.98
C THR A 329 5.10 33.41 12.06
N SER A 330 6.32 33.52 12.61
CA SER A 330 7.54 33.63 11.81
C SER A 330 7.86 32.38 10.98
N ILE A 331 7.51 31.19 11.48
CA ILE A 331 7.70 29.91 10.77
C ILE A 331 6.72 29.79 9.59
N LEU A 332 5.53 30.38 9.71
CA LEU A 332 4.51 30.34 8.67
C LEU A 332 4.71 31.39 7.55
N LEU A 333 5.54 32.41 7.78
CA LEU A 333 5.78 33.52 6.85
C LEU A 333 7.12 33.43 6.10
N VAL A 334 7.79 32.26 6.07
CA VAL A 334 9.07 32.10 5.35
C VAL A 334 8.90 32.56 3.88
N PRO A 335 9.73 33.50 3.38
CA PRO A 335 9.63 33.96 2.00
C PRO A 335 10.01 32.84 1.04
N GLU A 336 9.28 32.72 -0.07
CA GLU A 336 9.71 31.94 -1.22
C GLU A 336 11.06 32.50 -1.70
N GLU A 337 12.16 31.76 -1.48
CA GLU A 337 13.41 32.03 -2.19
C GLU A 337 13.18 31.70 -3.68
N THR A 338 13.60 32.67 -4.50
CA THR A 338 13.45 32.81 -5.96
C THR A 338 13.90 31.62 -6.80
#